data_AF-A0A7C1HJ38-F1
#
_entry.id   AF-A0A7C1HJ38-F1
#
_cell.length_a   1.000
_cell.length_b   1.000
_cell.length_c   1.000
_cell.angle_alpha   90.00
_cell.angle_beta   90.00
_cell.angle_gamma   90.00
#
_symmetry.space_group_name_H-M   'P 1'
#
loop_
_entity.id
_entity.type
_entity.pdbx_description
1 polymer ?
#
loop_
_entity_poly.entity_id
_entity_poly.type
_entity_poly.pdbx_seq_one_letter_code
_entity_poly.pdbx_strand_id
1 'polypeptide(L)'
;MEKNTRQKVMEMAYASSLGIAMAISVFGCLLIGAYLDRKFQTTANVFTVLFLVIGILAGFWNFYVFIKQLLDKEKREASVAKKSKEALDNEKRKRSHTKKN
;
A
#
# COMPACT_ATOMS: atom_id res chain seq x y z
N MET A 1 23.81 -14.33 11.40
CA MET A 1 22.58 -14.84 10.75
C MET A 1 21.34 -13.95 10.98
N GLU A 2 21.41 -12.83 11.73
CA GLU A 2 20.20 -12.09 12.18
C GLU A 2 19.60 -11.05 11.20
N LYS A 3 20.29 -10.66 10.12
CA LYS A 3 19.81 -9.57 9.24
C LYS A 3 18.60 -9.98 8.37
N ASN A 4 18.42 -11.27 8.10
CA ASN A 4 17.35 -11.78 7.23
C ASN A 4 15.99 -11.89 7.96
N THR A 5 15.99 -12.17 9.27
CA THR A 5 14.75 -12.33 10.05
C THR A 5 14.02 -11.00 10.20
N ARG A 6 14.76 -9.91 10.48
CA ARG A 6 14.15 -8.57 10.64
C ARG A 6 13.51 -8.04 9.35
N GLN A 7 14.09 -8.35 8.19
CA GLN A 7 13.48 -7.98 6.90
C GLN A 7 12.18 -8.74 6.65
N LYS A 8 12.16 -10.06 6.89
CA LYS A 8 10.94 -10.86 6.74
C LYS A 8 9.83 -10.43 7.69
N VAL A 9 10.16 -10.07 8.93
CA VAL A 9 9.18 -9.56 9.90
C VAL A 9 8.65 -8.20 9.44
N MET A 10 9.47 -7.36 8.81
CA MET A 10 9.05 -6.07 8.29
C MET A 10 8.14 -6.20 7.06
N GLU A 11 8.44 -7.09 6.11
CA GLU A 11 7.55 -7.41 4.98
C GLU A 11 6.19 -7.96 5.47
N MET A 12 6.20 -8.86 6.45
CA MET A 12 4.99 -9.39 7.08
C MET A 12 4.18 -8.29 7.80
N ALA A 13 4.87 -7.33 8.44
CA ALA A 13 4.22 -6.19 9.09
C ALA A 13 3.56 -5.25 8.06
N TYR A 14 4.20 -5.02 6.92
CA TYR A 14 3.60 -4.25 5.82
C TYR A 14 2.36 -4.95 5.25
N ALA A 15 2.42 -6.27 5.02
CA ALA A 15 1.28 -7.05 4.57
C ALA A 15 0.11 -7.02 5.58
N SER A 16 0.42 -7.11 6.88
CA SER A 16 -0.59 -7.04 7.95
C SER A 16 -1.25 -5.66 8.04
N SER A 17 -0.45 -4.60 7.91
CA SER A 17 -0.93 -3.20 7.90
C SER A 17 -1.90 -2.96 6.74
N LEU A 18 -1.60 -3.55 5.57
CA LEU A 18 -2.50 -3.51 4.41
C LEU A 18 -3.82 -4.21 4.68
N GLY A 19 -3.79 -5.39 5.30
CA GLY A 19 -5.00 -6.14 5.66
C GLY A 19 -5.87 -5.39 6.67
N ILE A 20 -5.26 -4.71 7.64
CA ILE A 20 -5.97 -3.89 8.62
C ILE A 20 -6.64 -2.69 7.94
N ALA A 21 -5.94 -1.98 7.04
CA ALA A 21 -6.53 -0.89 6.27
C ALA A 21 -7.75 -1.35 5.45
N MET A 22 -7.68 -2.56 4.89
CA MET A 22 -8.79 -3.19 4.18
C MET A 22 -9.97 -3.52 5.07
N ALA A 23 -9.71 -4.14 6.22
CA ALA A 23 -10.75 -4.47 7.19
C ALA A 23 -11.51 -3.21 7.64
N ILE A 24 -10.79 -2.11 7.92
CA ILE A 24 -11.38 -0.82 8.31
C ILE A 24 -12.23 -0.24 7.18
N SER A 25 -11.76 -0.28 5.93
CA SER A 25 -12.54 0.24 4.80
C SER A 25 -13.84 -0.54 4.58
N VAL A 26 -13.78 -1.87 4.65
CA VAL A 26 -14.96 -2.74 4.51
C VAL A 26 -15.94 -2.49 5.66
N PHE A 27 -15.44 -2.41 6.90
CA PHE A 27 -16.27 -2.08 8.07
C PHE A 27 -16.93 -0.70 7.96
N GLY A 28 -16.19 0.31 7.49
CA GLY A 28 -16.70 1.66 7.28
C GLY A 28 -17.86 1.68 6.27
N CYS A 29 -17.68 1.02 5.12
CA CYS A 29 -18.74 0.88 4.12
C CYS A 29 -19.97 0.11 4.66
N LEU A 30 -19.75 -0.97 5.42
CA LEU A 30 -20.81 -1.78 6.03
C LEU A 30 -21.62 -0.99 7.06
N LEU A 31 -20.94 -0.24 7.94
CA LEU A 31 -21.58 0.60 8.95
C LEU A 31 -22.41 1.72 8.32
N ILE A 32 -21.87 2.37 7.30
CA ILE A 32 -22.60 3.41 6.55
C ILE A 32 -23.78 2.81 5.78
N GLY A 33 -23.62 1.64 5.17
CA GLY A 33 -24.70 0.93 4.49
C GLY A 33 -25.84 0.56 5.46
N ALA A 34 -25.51 0.02 6.63
CA ALA A 34 -26.47 -0.31 7.68
C ALA A 34 -27.13 0.94 8.30
N TYR A 35 -26.39 2.05 8.42
CA TYR A 35 -26.95 3.31 8.89
C TYR A 35 -27.96 3.90 7.89
N LEU A 36 -27.67 3.80 6.58
CA LEU A 36 -28.62 4.17 5.53
C LEU A 36 -29.85 3.26 5.52
N ASP A 37 -29.68 1.95 5.66
CA ASP A 37 -30.79 0.98 5.75
C ASP A 37 -31.80 1.39 6.84
N ARG A 38 -31.28 1.78 8.02
CA ARG A 38 -32.11 2.20 9.15
C ARG A 38 -32.77 3.56 8.96
N LYS A 39 -32.16 4.46 8.19
CA LYS A 39 -32.68 5.81 7.94
C LYS A 39 -33.74 5.84 6.85
N PHE A 40 -33.74 4.88 5.93
CA PHE A 40 -34.60 4.93 4.75
C PHE A 40 -35.95 4.22 4.88
N GLN A 41 -36.20 3.34 5.86
CA GLN A 41 -37.53 2.73 6.17
C GLN A 41 -38.47 2.47 4.96
N THR A 42 -37.91 2.11 3.79
CA THR A 42 -38.67 1.97 2.55
C THR A 42 -38.55 0.52 2.14
N THR A 43 -39.71 -0.10 1.92
CA THR A 43 -40.09 -1.51 1.68
C THR A 43 -39.23 -2.34 0.70
N ALA A 44 -38.12 -1.82 0.17
CA ALA A 44 -37.21 -2.55 -0.68
C ALA A 44 -35.76 -2.22 -0.29
N ASN A 45 -35.03 -3.20 0.26
CA ASN A 45 -33.63 -3.15 0.71
C ASN A 45 -32.61 -2.88 -0.43
N VAL A 46 -33.04 -2.25 -1.53
CA VAL A 46 -32.26 -2.06 -2.77
C VAL A 46 -31.09 -1.12 -2.51
N PHE A 47 -31.28 -0.05 -1.74
CA PHE A 47 -30.21 0.91 -1.46
C PHE A 47 -29.08 0.28 -0.63
N THR A 48 -29.43 -0.56 0.35
CA THR A 48 -28.46 -1.27 1.20
C THR A 48 -27.67 -2.26 0.39
N VAL A 49 -28.31 -3.02 -0.51
CA VAL A 49 -27.64 -3.94 -1.43
C VAL A 49 -26.77 -3.18 -2.44
N LEU A 50 -27.25 -2.06 -2.98
CA LEU A 50 -26.49 -1.23 -3.92
C LEU A 50 -25.25 -0.62 -3.25
N PHE A 51 -25.38 -0.09 -2.03
CA PHE A 51 -24.27 0.47 -1.27
C PHE A 51 -23.30 -0.60 -0.77
N LEU A 52 -23.79 -1.81 -0.48
CA LEU A 52 -22.97 -2.97 -0.17
C LEU A 52 -22.15 -3.38 -1.40
N VAL A 53 -22.78 -3.51 -2.56
CA VAL A 53 -22.12 -3.90 -3.82
C VAL A 53 -21.12 -2.83 -4.25
N ILE A 54 -21.52 -1.56 -4.26
CA ILE A 54 -20.64 -0.43 -4.58
C ILE A 54 -19.52 -0.30 -3.54
N GLY A 55 -19.78 -0.51 -2.25
CA GLY A 55 -18.78 -0.49 -1.20
C GLY A 55 -17.73 -1.60 -1.36
N ILE A 56 -18.16 -2.82 -1.68
CA ILE A 56 -17.27 -3.94 -1.99
C ILE A 56 -16.45 -3.63 -3.25
N LEU A 57 -17.09 -3.17 -4.33
CA LEU A 57 -16.42 -2.82 -5.59
C LEU A 57 -15.42 -1.67 -5.42
N ALA A 58 -15.79 -0.61 -4.70
CA ALA A 58 -14.93 0.54 -4.44
C ALA A 58 -13.76 0.16 -3.52
N GLY A 59 -14.01 -0.63 -2.48
CA GLY A 59 -12.96 -1.15 -1.59
C GLY A 59 -11.99 -2.05 -2.35
N PHE A 60 -12.51 -2.96 -3.19
CA PHE A 60 -11.70 -3.86 -4.00
C PHE A 60 -10.87 -3.11 -5.05
N TRP A 61 -11.49 -2.14 -5.76
CA TRP A 61 -10.82 -1.36 -6.80
C TRP A 61 -9.71 -0.46 -6.24
N ASN A 62 -10.00 0.24 -5.13
CA ASN A 62 -9.03 1.11 -4.48
C ASN A 62 -7.85 0.29 -3.92
N PHE A 63 -8.13 -0.86 -3.32
CA PHE A 63 -7.10 -1.76 -2.80
C PHE A 63 -6.22 -2.40 -3.86
N TYR A 64 -6.83 -2.87 -4.95
CA TYR A 64 -6.09 -3.52 -6.02
C TYR A 64 -5.08 -2.56 -6.66
N VAL A 65 -5.49 -1.30 -6.86
CA VAL A 65 -4.61 -0.22 -7.29
C VAL A 65 -3.53 0.07 -6.25
N PHE A 66 -3.88 0.10 -4.97
CA PHE A 66 -2.93 0.39 -3.89
C PHE A 66 -1.85 -0.68 -3.75
N ILE A 67 -2.20 -1.97 -3.74
CA ILE A 67 -1.24 -3.09 -3.71
C ILE A 67 -0.27 -2.98 -4.88
N LYS A 68 -0.81 -2.78 -6.10
CA LYS A 68 0.02 -2.73 -7.30
C LYS A 68 1.02 -1.57 -7.24
N GLN A 69 0.56 -0.40 -6.78
CA GLN A 69 1.43 0.75 -6.56
C GLN A 69 2.48 0.53 -5.47
N LEU A 70 2.15 -0.21 -4.41
CA LEU A 70 3.09 -0.52 -3.33
C LEU A 70 4.24 -1.41 -3.84
N LEU A 71 3.93 -2.47 -4.60
CA LEU A 71 4.93 -3.35 -5.22
C LEU A 71 5.79 -2.59 -6.24
N ASP A 72 5.18 -1.73 -7.06
CA ASP A 72 5.90 -0.93 -8.05
C ASP A 72 6.80 0.14 -7.41
N LYS A 73 6.37 0.75 -6.30
CA LYS A 73 7.19 1.70 -5.53
C LYS A 73 8.42 1.03 -4.93
N GLU A 74 8.29 -0.16 -4.36
CA GLU A 74 9.43 -0.86 -3.75
C GLU A 74 10.53 -1.15 -4.78
N LYS A 75 10.15 -1.56 -5.99
CA LYS A 75 11.08 -1.77 -7.13
C LYS A 75 11.75 -0.48 -7.60
N ARG A 76 11.01 0.64 -7.62
CA ARG A 76 11.55 1.96 -8.02
C ARG A 76 12.47 2.54 -6.95
N GLU A 77 12.13 2.43 -5.68
CA GLU A 77 12.97 2.92 -4.58
C GLU A 77 14.28 2.14 -4.49
N ALA A 78 14.25 0.82 -4.70
CA ALA A 78 15.46 0.00 -4.76
C ALA A 78 16.39 0.38 -5.93
N SER A 79 15.83 0.72 -7.09
CA SER A 79 16.61 1.11 -8.28
C SER A 79 17.15 2.54 -8.18
N VAL A 80 16.40 3.47 -7.58
CA VAL A 80 16.87 4.84 -7.29
C VAL A 80 17.98 4.83 -6.23
N ALA A 81 17.84 4.03 -5.17
CA ALA A 81 18.86 3.89 -4.13
C ALA A 81 20.16 3.28 -4.66
N LYS A 82 20.08 2.30 -5.58
CA LYS A 82 21.27 1.75 -6.25
C LYS A 82 21.97 2.78 -7.13
N LYS A 83 21.21 3.49 -7.97
CA LYS A 83 21.76 4.49 -8.90
C LYS A 83 22.44 5.66 -8.16
N SER A 84 21.88 6.08 -7.03
CA SER A 84 22.45 7.12 -6.18
C SER A 84 23.75 6.65 -5.50
N LYS A 85 23.82 5.39 -5.03
CA LYS A 85 25.06 4.81 -4.48
C LYS A 85 26.17 4.66 -5.52
N GLU A 86 25.85 4.21 -6.74
CA GLU A 86 26.82 4.10 -7.84
C GLU A 86 27.37 5.47 -8.27
N ALA A 87 26.51 6.49 -8.34
CA ALA A 87 26.94 7.85 -8.65
C ALA A 87 27.91 8.40 -7.57
N LEU A 88 27.63 8.13 -6.30
CA LEU A 88 28.48 8.56 -5.18
C LEU A 88 29.84 7.83 -5.15
N ASP A 89 29.87 6.53 -5.49
CA ASP A 89 31.11 5.76 -5.60
C ASP A 89 31.98 6.24 -6.77
N ASN A 90 31.36 6.49 -7.93
CA ASN A 90 32.05 7.03 -9.11
C ASN A 90 32.59 8.45 -8.86
N GLU A 91 31.83 9.30 -8.16
CA GLU A 91 32.28 10.63 -7.73
C GLU A 91 33.50 10.53 -6.78
N LYS A 92 33.45 9.61 -5.79
CA LYS A 92 34.60 9.37 -4.89
C LYS A 92 35.82 8.84 -5.62
N ARG A 93 35.65 7.92 -6.58
CA ARG A 93 36.73 7.40 -7.44
C ARG A 93 37.40 8.51 -8.26
N LYS A 94 36.61 9.42 -8.83
CA LYS A 94 37.16 10.56 -9.58
C LYS A 94 37.91 11.52 -8.67
N ARG A 95 37.34 11.86 -7.51
CA ARG A 95 37.98 12.69 -6.49
C ARG A 95 39.30 12.10 -5.97
N SER A 96 39.44 10.79 -5.86
CA SER A 96 40.70 10.15 -5.42
C SER A 96 41.80 10.19 -6.49
N HIS A 97 41.45 10.23 -7.78
CA HIS A 97 42.43 10.33 -8.86
C HIS A 97 42.94 11.75 -9.10
N THR A 98 42.13 12.78 -8.83
CA THR A 98 42.54 14.18 -9.01
C THR A 98 43.47 14.71 -7.90
N LYS A 99 43.51 14.08 -6.72
CA LYS A 99 44.31 14.57 -5.57
C LYS A 99 45.76 14.05 -5.52
N LYS A 100 46.19 13.27 -6.53
CA LYS A 100 47.51 12.59 -6.57
C LYS A 100 48.48 13.20 -7.60
N ASN A 101 48.06 14.22 -8.34
CA ASN A 101 48.91 15.06 -9.18
C ASN A 101 49.03 16.45 -8.55
#